data_AF-A0A4U6BC99-F1
#
_entry.id   AF-A0A4U6BC99-F1
#
_cell.length_a   1.000
_cell.length_b   1.000
_cell.length_c   1.000
_cell.angle_alpha   90.00
_cell.angle_beta   90.00
_cell.angle_gamma   90.00
#
_symmetry.space_group_name_H-M   'P 1'
#
loop_
_entity.id
_entity.type
_entity.pdbx_description
1 polymer ?
#
loop_
_entity_poly.entity_id
_entity_poly.type
_entity_poly.pdbx_seq_one_letter_code
_entity_poly.pdbx_strand_id
1 'polypeptide(L)'
;MKNHALVFALLLLPLSAWAQQAHRDHISPYAGEEERDIKSLSADDVAELKRGGGWGLAKAAELNGVPGPSHVLAMREALALTPTQLRTVEELFARMQKAAIDEGERLNSLEAKLETRFRSGSIDEVQLRQQLNGIEASRANLRYIHLAAHLQLADVLSRDQVVRYNELRGYAAR
;
A
#
# COMPACT_ATOMS: atom_id res chain seq x y z
N MET A 1 8.59 -77.20 -17.26
CA MET A 1 8.75 -75.74 -17.30
C MET A 1 7.57 -75.13 -16.55
N LYS A 2 7.81 -74.56 -15.36
CA LYS A 2 6.80 -73.98 -14.47
C LYS A 2 6.45 -72.58 -14.98
N ASN A 3 5.18 -72.31 -15.28
CA ASN A 3 4.70 -70.95 -15.42
C ASN A 3 3.60 -70.70 -14.38
N HIS A 4 4.01 -69.94 -13.37
CA HIS A 4 3.15 -69.32 -12.37
C HIS A 4 2.41 -68.15 -13.04
N ALA A 5 1.08 -68.11 -12.94
CA ALA A 5 0.33 -66.89 -13.15
C ALA A 5 -0.32 -66.53 -11.81
N LEU A 6 0.25 -65.53 -11.15
CA LEU A 6 -0.22 -64.97 -9.89
C LEU A 6 -1.63 -64.36 -10.08
N VAL A 7 -2.53 -64.73 -9.18
CA VAL A 7 -3.82 -64.06 -8.98
C VAL A 7 -3.53 -62.70 -8.32
N PHE A 8 -3.79 -61.62 -9.05
CA PHE A 8 -3.76 -60.25 -8.51
C PHE A 8 -5.02 -60.04 -7.67
N ALA A 9 -4.87 -59.99 -6.33
CA ALA A 9 -5.91 -59.53 -5.44
C ALA A 9 -5.97 -58.00 -5.50
N LEU A 10 -7.03 -57.43 -6.08
CA LEU A 10 -7.33 -56.00 -6.02
C LEU A 10 -7.72 -55.63 -4.58
N LEU A 11 -6.82 -54.98 -3.85
CA LEU A 11 -7.14 -54.24 -2.63
C LEU A 11 -7.81 -52.92 -3.02
N LEU A 12 -9.13 -52.85 -2.93
CA LEU A 12 -9.89 -51.60 -3.01
C LEU A 12 -9.63 -50.78 -1.75
N LEU A 13 -8.68 -49.84 -1.82
CA LEU A 13 -8.53 -48.78 -0.82
C LEU A 13 -9.69 -47.78 -0.96
N PRO A 14 -10.45 -47.47 0.10
CA PRO A 14 -11.49 -46.45 0.03
C PRO A 14 -10.83 -45.07 -0.06
N LEU A 15 -10.74 -44.52 -1.27
CA LEU A 15 -10.33 -43.14 -1.57
C LEU A 15 -11.37 -42.07 -1.13
N SER A 16 -12.26 -42.40 -0.19
CA SER A 16 -13.37 -41.54 0.24
C SER A 16 -13.08 -40.66 1.46
N ALA A 17 -11.87 -40.73 2.05
CA ALA A 17 -11.55 -39.98 3.27
C ALA A 17 -10.94 -38.57 3.03
N TRP A 18 -10.77 -38.12 1.77
CA TRP A 18 -10.20 -36.80 1.46
C TRP A 18 -11.23 -35.80 0.91
N ALA A 19 -12.52 -36.12 0.99
CA ALA A 19 -13.60 -35.22 0.59
C ALA A 19 -14.33 -34.55 1.77
N GLN A 20 -14.02 -34.94 3.02
CA GLN A 20 -14.68 -34.38 4.21
C GLN A 20 -13.91 -33.23 4.89
N GLN A 21 -12.78 -32.79 4.33
CA GLN A 21 -12.00 -31.65 4.85
C GLN A 21 -12.30 -30.34 4.08
N ALA A 22 -13.50 -30.17 3.51
CA ALA A 22 -13.89 -28.97 2.76
C ALA A 22 -15.11 -28.24 3.36
N HIS A 23 -15.55 -28.61 4.56
CA HIS A 23 -16.38 -27.75 5.41
C HIS A 23 -15.52 -27.16 6.52
N ARG A 24 -14.45 -26.43 6.15
CA ARG A 24 -13.94 -25.39 7.05
C ARG A 24 -14.99 -24.29 7.05
N ASP A 25 -15.39 -23.85 8.23
CA ASP A 25 -16.44 -22.86 8.45
C ASP A 25 -16.37 -21.71 7.42
N HIS A 26 -17.52 -21.31 6.86
CA HIS A 26 -17.66 -20.17 5.95
C HIS A 26 -17.46 -18.82 6.68
N ILE A 27 -16.43 -18.73 7.53
CA ILE A 27 -16.06 -17.53 8.26
C ILE A 27 -15.30 -16.62 7.31
N SER A 28 -15.76 -15.38 7.19
CA SER A 28 -15.10 -14.35 6.39
C SER A 28 -13.68 -14.09 6.90
N PRO A 29 -12.68 -13.89 6.02
CA PRO A 29 -11.37 -13.38 6.42
C PRO A 29 -11.43 -11.97 7.01
N TYR A 30 -12.57 -11.29 6.84
CA TYR A 30 -12.85 -9.95 7.36
C TYR A 30 -13.69 -9.96 8.66
N ALA A 31 -13.91 -11.12 9.29
CA ALA A 31 -14.66 -11.18 10.54
C ALA A 31 -13.99 -10.29 11.62
N GLY A 32 -14.79 -9.43 12.26
CA GLY A 32 -14.36 -8.36 13.16
C GLY A 32 -14.09 -7.01 12.48
N GLU A 33 -13.89 -6.98 11.16
CA GLU A 33 -13.72 -5.73 10.41
C GLU A 33 -15.05 -4.99 10.20
N GLU A 34 -16.19 -5.70 10.31
CA GLU A 34 -17.54 -5.14 10.30
C GLU A 34 -17.80 -4.15 11.44
N GLU A 35 -16.92 -4.02 12.43
CA GLU A 35 -17.01 -3.05 13.53
C GLU A 35 -16.24 -1.74 13.25
N ARG A 36 -15.42 -1.67 12.19
CA ARG A 36 -14.64 -0.45 11.85
C ARG A 36 -15.55 0.74 11.51
N ASP A 37 -15.15 1.97 11.80
CA ASP A 37 -15.98 3.13 11.41
C ASP A 37 -16.12 3.26 9.88
N ILE A 38 -15.02 3.03 9.16
CA ILE A 38 -14.91 2.96 7.70
C ILE A 38 -14.38 1.56 7.36
N LYS A 39 -15.21 0.69 6.77
CA LYS A 39 -14.83 -0.74 6.64
C LYS A 39 -13.60 -0.96 5.73
N SER A 40 -13.41 -0.10 4.73
CA SER A 40 -12.30 -0.15 3.77
C SER A 40 -10.96 0.35 4.33
N LEU A 41 -10.93 0.99 5.50
CA LEU A 41 -9.72 1.58 6.09
C LEU A 41 -9.55 1.11 7.54
N SER A 42 -8.37 0.57 7.85
CA SER A 42 -7.99 0.30 9.24
C SER A 42 -7.73 1.60 10.01
N ALA A 43 -7.65 1.52 11.34
CA ALA A 43 -7.25 2.66 12.17
C ALA A 43 -5.85 3.18 11.80
N ASP A 44 -4.94 2.26 11.43
CA ASP A 44 -3.59 2.60 11.00
C ASP A 44 -3.60 3.33 9.64
N ASP A 45 -4.44 2.90 8.70
CA ASP A 45 -4.61 3.60 7.41
C ASP A 45 -5.10 5.04 7.62
N VAL A 46 -6.12 5.22 8.47
CA VAL A 46 -6.63 6.55 8.79
C VAL A 46 -5.54 7.40 9.47
N ALA A 47 -4.75 6.81 10.36
CA ALA A 47 -3.65 7.50 11.02
C ALA A 47 -2.48 7.83 10.06
N GLU A 48 -2.18 6.99 9.08
CA GLU A 48 -1.23 7.27 7.98
C GLU A 48 -1.69 8.47 7.16
N LEU A 49 -2.96 8.46 6.71
CA LEU A 49 -3.52 9.53 5.90
C LEU A 49 -3.55 10.87 6.65
N LYS A 50 -3.96 10.86 7.93
CA LYS A 50 -4.05 12.09 8.76
C LYS A 50 -2.70 12.78 8.99
N ARG A 51 -1.59 12.06 8.94
CA ARG A 51 -0.24 12.65 9.10
C ARG A 51 0.49 12.89 7.77
N GLY A 52 -0.15 12.60 6.63
CA GLY A 52 0.48 12.65 5.31
C GLY A 52 1.60 11.63 5.14
N GLY A 53 1.44 10.46 5.77
CA GLY A 53 2.41 9.36 5.71
C GLY A 53 2.50 8.73 4.32
N GLY A 54 3.59 8.00 4.06
CA GLY A 54 3.88 7.50 2.72
C GLY A 54 2.93 6.41 2.21
N TRP A 55 2.28 5.66 3.12
CA TRP A 55 1.28 4.61 2.84
C TRP A 55 1.61 3.67 1.65
N GLY A 56 2.90 3.43 1.38
CA GLY A 56 3.38 2.65 0.24
C GLY A 56 3.13 3.27 -1.15
N LEU A 57 2.67 4.51 -1.24
CA LEU A 57 2.24 5.18 -2.47
C LEU A 57 3.39 5.45 -3.45
N ALA A 58 4.60 5.70 -2.94
CA ALA A 58 5.79 5.99 -3.74
C ALA A 58 6.72 4.81 -3.99
N LYS A 59 6.30 3.56 -3.70
CA LYS A 59 7.16 2.36 -3.87
C LYS A 59 7.77 2.25 -5.27
N ALA A 60 7.06 2.70 -6.32
CA ALA A 60 7.58 2.69 -7.68
C ALA A 60 8.83 3.58 -7.86
N ALA A 61 8.92 4.70 -7.15
CA ALA A 61 10.09 5.56 -7.17
C ALA A 61 11.16 5.02 -6.21
N GLU A 62 10.77 4.76 -4.97
CA GLU A 62 11.67 4.34 -3.90
C GLU A 62 12.44 3.06 -4.22
N LEU A 63 11.74 2.01 -4.68
CA LEU A 63 12.34 0.71 -4.98
C LEU A 63 13.10 0.69 -6.31
N ASN A 64 12.99 1.74 -7.11
CA ASN A 64 13.85 1.99 -8.28
C ASN A 64 14.95 3.02 -7.99
N GLY A 65 15.24 3.24 -6.70
CA GLY A 65 16.38 4.02 -6.22
C GLY A 65 16.25 5.53 -6.32
N VAL A 66 15.03 6.03 -6.54
CA VAL A 66 14.74 7.47 -6.54
C VAL A 66 14.50 7.94 -5.10
N PRO A 67 15.29 8.88 -4.56
CA PRO A 67 15.21 9.25 -3.14
C PRO A 67 13.88 9.85 -2.72
N GLY A 68 13.46 9.56 -1.49
CA GLY A 68 12.27 10.16 -0.85
C GLY A 68 12.64 11.24 0.17
N PRO A 69 11.91 12.36 0.26
CA PRO A 69 12.31 13.50 1.10
C PRO A 69 12.48 13.16 2.59
N SER A 70 11.56 12.39 3.18
CA SER A 70 11.64 12.00 4.60
C SER A 70 12.91 11.22 4.92
N HIS A 71 13.26 10.27 4.07
CA HIS A 71 14.45 9.44 4.22
C HIS A 71 15.74 10.24 3.99
N VAL A 72 15.74 11.17 3.02
CA VAL A 72 16.89 12.05 2.78
C VAL A 72 17.12 12.97 3.98
N LEU A 73 16.07 13.54 4.58
CA LEU A 73 16.19 14.34 5.79
C LEU A 73 16.72 13.52 6.98
N ALA A 74 16.23 12.29 7.15
CA ALA A 74 16.69 11.38 8.20
C ALA A 74 18.18 11.00 8.04
N MET A 75 18.71 11.05 6.81
CA MET A 75 20.10 10.70 6.50
C MET A 75 20.97 11.92 6.15
N ARG A 76 20.53 13.14 6.48
CA ARG A 76 21.17 14.39 6.04
C ARG A 76 22.68 14.47 6.30
N GLU A 77 23.14 13.96 7.43
CA GLU A 77 24.55 13.93 7.82
C GLU A 77 25.33 12.90 7.00
N ALA A 78 24.79 11.68 6.86
CA ALA A 78 25.39 10.60 6.09
C ALA A 78 25.43 10.88 4.57
N LEU A 79 24.53 11.74 4.08
CA LEU A 79 24.48 12.24 2.70
C LEU A 79 25.26 13.55 2.51
N ALA A 80 25.85 14.09 3.58
CA ALA A 80 26.56 15.38 3.58
C ALA A 80 25.79 16.48 2.84
N LEU A 81 24.49 16.64 3.14
CA LEU A 81 23.66 17.65 2.47
C LEU A 81 24.22 19.04 2.72
N THR A 82 24.38 19.82 1.65
CA THR A 82 24.74 21.23 1.79
C THR A 82 23.61 22.00 2.48
N PRO A 83 23.88 23.15 3.11
CA PRO A 83 22.83 23.98 3.71
C PRO A 83 21.70 24.34 2.72
N THR A 84 22.04 24.51 1.43
CA THR A 84 21.05 24.79 0.38
C THR A 84 20.21 23.56 0.04
N GLN A 85 20.84 22.38 -0.09
CA GLN A 85 20.10 21.13 -0.30
C GLN A 85 19.16 20.87 0.87
N LEU A 86 19.65 20.95 2.12
CA LEU A 86 18.84 20.71 3.31
C LEU A 86 17.57 21.56 3.32
N ARG A 87 17.68 22.89 3.15
CA ARG A 87 16.51 23.78 3.08
C ARG A 87 15.56 23.39 1.94
N THR A 88 16.09 23.07 0.77
CA THR A 88 15.28 22.67 -0.39
C THR A 88 14.49 21.38 -0.11
N VAL A 89 15.11 20.39 0.53
CA VAL A 89 14.45 19.12 0.90
C VAL A 89 13.42 19.35 2.01
N GLU A 90 13.71 20.18 3.02
CA GLU A 90 12.77 20.53 4.09
C GLU A 90 11.51 21.21 3.54
N GLU A 91 11.68 22.18 2.65
CA GLU A 91 10.56 22.86 1.99
C GLU A 91 9.75 21.91 1.10
N LEU A 92 10.42 21.04 0.33
CA LEU A 92 9.77 20.03 -0.50
C LEU A 92 8.95 19.05 0.36
N PHE A 93 9.55 18.54 1.44
CA PHE A 93 8.88 17.64 2.38
C PHE A 93 7.66 18.31 3.02
N ALA A 94 7.79 19.56 3.50
CA ALA A 94 6.68 20.28 4.12
C ALA A 94 5.52 20.51 3.14
N ARG A 95 5.80 20.91 1.90
CA ARG A 95 4.77 21.07 0.85
C ARG A 95 4.07 19.75 0.52
N MET A 96 4.85 18.69 0.30
CA MET A 96 4.32 17.35 0.02
C MET A 96 3.45 16.86 1.18
N GLN A 97 3.94 16.95 2.42
CA GLN A 97 3.22 16.48 3.61
C GLN A 97 1.92 17.23 3.79
N LYS A 98 1.92 18.56 3.65
CA LYS A 98 0.69 19.35 3.73
C LYS A 98 -0.32 18.90 2.68
N ALA A 99 0.09 18.77 1.42
CA ALA A 99 -0.80 18.32 0.34
C ALA A 99 -1.34 16.90 0.59
N ALA A 100 -0.51 16.00 1.13
CA ALA A 100 -0.91 14.64 1.47
C ALA A 100 -1.92 14.59 2.63
N ILE A 101 -1.77 15.46 3.64
CA ILE A 101 -2.76 15.59 4.73
C ILE A 101 -4.10 16.06 4.17
N ASP A 102 -4.10 17.15 3.40
CA ASP A 102 -5.33 17.73 2.83
C ASP A 102 -6.07 16.70 1.95
N GLU A 103 -5.34 15.94 1.11
CA GLU A 103 -5.94 14.91 0.25
C GLU A 103 -6.31 13.63 1.02
N GLY A 104 -5.59 13.31 2.10
CA GLY A 104 -5.90 12.19 2.98
C GLY A 104 -7.20 12.42 3.77
N GLU A 105 -7.44 13.63 4.23
CA GLU A 105 -8.73 14.04 4.81
C GLU A 105 -9.87 13.92 3.79
N ARG A 106 -9.63 14.32 2.54
CA ARG A 106 -10.60 14.17 1.45
C ARG A 106 -10.94 12.70 1.19
N LEU A 107 -9.93 11.81 1.11
CA LEU A 107 -10.14 10.38 0.94
C LEU A 107 -10.95 9.79 2.10
N ASN A 108 -10.57 10.09 3.35
CA ASN A 108 -11.29 9.63 4.55
C ASN A 108 -12.77 10.06 4.52
N SER A 109 -13.04 11.32 4.14
CA SER A 109 -14.41 11.83 4.04
C SER A 109 -15.23 11.11 2.99
N LEU A 110 -14.64 10.83 1.83
CA LEU A 110 -15.32 10.13 0.73
C LEU A 110 -15.64 8.66 1.08
N GLU A 111 -14.69 7.96 1.70
CA GLU A 111 -14.87 6.57 2.16
C GLU A 111 -15.93 6.51 3.27
N ALA A 112 -15.90 7.43 4.24
CA ALA A 112 -16.93 7.52 5.28
C ALA A 112 -18.33 7.80 4.71
N LYS A 113 -18.41 8.62 3.65
CA LYS A 113 -19.68 8.89 2.96
C LYS A 113 -20.18 7.67 2.20
N LEU A 114 -19.29 6.90 1.57
CA LEU A 114 -19.67 5.63 0.91
C LEU A 114 -20.23 4.65 1.94
N GLU A 115 -19.51 4.46 3.05
CA GLU A 115 -19.91 3.61 4.17
C GLU A 115 -21.29 3.99 4.73
N THR A 116 -21.51 5.29 5.00
CA THR A 116 -22.78 5.78 5.55
C THR A 116 -23.97 5.47 4.62
N ARG A 117 -23.78 5.56 3.30
CA ARG A 117 -24.85 5.29 2.35
C ARG A 117 -25.19 3.81 2.24
N PHE A 118 -24.20 2.92 2.27
CA PHE A 118 -24.44 1.49 2.34
C PHE A 118 -25.15 1.12 3.65
N ARG A 119 -24.69 1.64 4.78
CA ARG A 119 -25.29 1.37 6.10
C ARG A 119 -26.75 1.81 6.19
N SER A 120 -27.12 2.89 5.52
CA SER A 120 -28.49 3.42 5.48
C SER A 120 -29.35 2.85 4.36
N GLY A 121 -28.78 2.05 3.44
CA GLY A 121 -29.49 1.58 2.23
C GLY A 121 -29.89 2.71 1.27
N SER A 122 -29.26 3.87 1.35
CA SER A 122 -29.64 5.07 0.59
C SER A 122 -28.88 5.24 -0.73
N ILE A 123 -28.01 4.28 -1.07
CA ILE A 123 -27.19 4.31 -2.29
C ILE A 123 -27.93 3.70 -3.47
N ASP A 124 -27.82 4.35 -4.63
CA ASP A 124 -28.18 3.78 -5.93
C ASP A 124 -26.94 3.63 -6.83
N GLU A 125 -27.10 3.00 -8.00
CA GLU A 125 -25.99 2.73 -8.92
C GLU A 125 -25.31 4.00 -9.45
N VAL A 126 -26.08 5.08 -9.68
CA VAL A 126 -25.55 6.35 -10.18
C VAL A 126 -24.70 7.03 -9.12
N GLN A 127 -25.20 7.09 -7.89
CA GLN A 127 -24.49 7.62 -6.73
C GLN A 127 -23.23 6.82 -6.43
N LEU A 128 -23.32 5.48 -6.48
CA LEU A 128 -22.17 4.59 -6.30
C LEU A 128 -21.06 4.92 -7.30
N ARG A 129 -21.38 5.01 -8.59
CA ARG A 129 -20.39 5.34 -9.63
C ARG A 129 -19.74 6.70 -9.38
N GLN A 130 -20.53 7.71 -9.00
CA GLN A 130 -20.01 9.04 -8.69
C GLN A 130 -19.06 9.04 -7.49
N GLN A 131 -19.43 8.33 -6.41
CA GLN A 131 -18.59 8.25 -5.21
C GLN A 131 -17.29 7.51 -5.47
N LEU A 132 -17.33 6.37 -6.17
CA LEU A 132 -16.14 5.61 -6.51
C LEU A 132 -15.18 6.44 -7.38
N ASN A 133 -15.69 7.17 -8.39
CA ASN A 133 -14.85 8.08 -9.17
C ASN A 133 -14.16 9.14 -8.30
N GLY A 134 -14.86 9.68 -7.30
CA GLY A 134 -14.29 10.65 -6.36
C GLY A 134 -13.20 10.05 -5.46
N ILE A 135 -13.42 8.82 -4.95
CA ILE A 135 -12.47 8.07 -4.13
C ILE A 135 -11.21 7.75 -4.94
N GLU A 136 -11.37 7.21 -6.14
CA GLU A 136 -10.24 6.81 -6.98
C GLU A 136 -9.46 8.03 -7.49
N ALA A 137 -10.12 9.15 -7.77
CA ALA A 137 -9.42 10.41 -8.01
C ALA A 137 -8.57 10.82 -6.80
N SER A 138 -9.06 10.60 -5.56
CA SER A 138 -8.32 10.91 -4.34
C SER A 138 -7.11 10.01 -4.14
N ARG A 139 -7.27 8.72 -4.38
CA ARG A 139 -6.16 7.75 -4.35
C ARG A 139 -5.10 8.08 -5.40
N ALA A 140 -5.52 8.45 -6.61
CA ALA A 140 -4.61 8.88 -7.68
C ALA A 140 -3.83 10.14 -7.29
N ASN A 141 -4.49 11.15 -6.73
CA ASN A 141 -3.86 12.38 -6.27
C ASN A 141 -2.87 12.15 -5.13
N LEU A 142 -3.24 11.36 -4.11
CA LEU A 142 -2.32 10.97 -3.03
C LEU A 142 -1.07 10.30 -3.61
N ARG A 143 -1.25 9.36 -4.53
CA ARG A 143 -0.14 8.69 -5.20
C ARG A 143 0.73 9.67 -6.00
N TYR A 144 0.12 10.60 -6.71
CA TYR A 144 0.82 11.66 -7.43
C TYR A 144 1.64 12.55 -6.49
N ILE A 145 1.07 13.02 -5.38
CA ILE A 145 1.76 13.90 -4.41
C ILE A 145 3.08 13.28 -3.95
N HIS A 146 3.06 12.01 -3.55
CA HIS A 146 4.28 11.34 -3.10
C HIS A 146 5.26 11.06 -4.24
N LEU A 147 4.80 10.55 -5.40
CA LEU A 147 5.69 10.28 -6.54
C LEU A 147 6.31 11.56 -7.11
N ALA A 148 5.56 12.64 -7.18
CA ALA A 148 6.04 13.94 -7.63
C ALA A 148 7.14 14.48 -6.70
N ALA A 149 7.02 14.27 -5.39
CA ALA A 149 8.06 14.67 -4.45
C ALA A 149 9.37 13.88 -4.65
N HIS A 150 9.29 12.58 -4.97
CA HIS A 150 10.47 11.81 -5.37
C HIS A 150 11.11 12.35 -6.65
N LEU A 151 10.31 12.67 -7.67
CA LEU A 151 10.81 13.23 -8.94
C LEU A 151 11.50 14.58 -8.73
N GLN A 152 10.88 15.49 -7.98
CA GLN A 152 11.45 16.81 -7.71
C GLN A 152 12.75 16.73 -6.89
N LEU A 153 12.86 15.75 -5.99
CA LEU A 153 14.06 15.55 -5.17
C LEU A 153 15.24 15.00 -5.97
N ALA A 154 14.98 14.26 -7.06
CA ALA A 154 16.02 13.68 -7.90
C ALA A 154 16.98 14.74 -8.48
N ASP A 155 16.47 15.95 -8.76
CA ASP A 155 17.25 17.07 -9.31
C ASP A 155 18.02 17.86 -8.23
N VAL A 156 17.78 17.59 -6.94
CA VAL A 156 18.42 18.31 -5.82
C VAL A 156 19.71 17.61 -5.37
N LEU A 157 19.77 16.29 -5.48
CA LEU A 157 20.90 15.48 -5.03
C LEU A 157 21.89 15.22 -6.16
N SER A 158 23.18 15.20 -5.82
CA SER A 158 24.20 14.73 -6.75
C SER A 158 24.08 13.22 -6.99
N ARG A 159 24.65 12.74 -8.09
CA ARG A 159 24.70 11.30 -8.41
C ARG A 159 25.33 10.48 -7.27
N ASP A 160 26.40 10.98 -6.66
CA ASP A 160 27.09 10.30 -5.56
C ASP A 160 26.22 10.23 -4.30
N GLN A 161 25.45 11.29 -4.01
CA GLN A 161 24.47 11.28 -2.92
C GLN A 161 23.33 10.29 -3.18
N VAL A 162 22.88 10.13 -4.43
CA VAL A 162 21.86 9.13 -4.79
C VAL A 162 22.41 7.71 -4.64
N VAL A 163 23.66 7.45 -5.05
CA VAL A 163 24.32 6.15 -4.83
C VAL A 163 24.41 5.87 -3.33
N ARG A 164 24.92 6.83 -2.54
CA ARG A 164 25.03 6.70 -1.09
C ARG A 164 23.68 6.49 -0.40
N TYR A 165 22.64 7.19 -0.85
CA TYR A 165 21.27 6.98 -0.40
C TYR A 165 20.86 5.53 -0.62
N ASN A 166 21.06 4.98 -1.82
CA ASN A 166 20.66 3.61 -2.14
C ASN A 166 21.46 2.55 -1.36
N GLU A 167 22.73 2.80 -1.03
CA GLU A 167 23.50 1.97 -0.10
C GLU A 167 22.88 1.98 1.30
N LEU A 168 22.63 3.16 1.86
CA LEU A 168 22.06 3.32 3.20
C LEU A 168 20.65 2.73 3.32
N ARG A 169 19.89 2.73 2.22
CA ARG A 169 18.56 2.11 2.14
C ARG A 169 18.60 0.58 1.92
N GLY A 170 19.77 0.01 1.63
CA GLY A 170 19.92 -1.43 1.36
C GLY A 170 19.49 -1.86 -0.06
N TYR A 171 19.48 -0.93 -1.02
CA TYR A 171 19.09 -1.19 -2.41
C TYR A 171 20.27 -1.46 -3.35
N ALA A 172 21.49 -1.20 -2.92
CA ALA A 172 22.71 -1.34 -3.73
C ALA A 172 23.16 -2.80 -4.03
N ALA A 173 22.45 -3.81 -3.51
CA ALA A 173 22.84 -5.22 -3.61
C ALA A 173 22.13 -6.00 -4.74
N ARG A 174 21.77 -5.35 -5.85
CA ARG A 174 21.14 -6.02 -7.00
C ARG A 174 21.80 -5.66 -8.31
#